data_AF-A0A9D2FIB5-F1
#
_entry.id   AF-A0A9D2FIB5-F1
#
_cell.length_a   1.000
_cell.length_b   1.000
_cell.length_c   1.000
_cell.angle_alpha   90.00
_cell.angle_beta   90.00
_cell.angle_gamma   90.00
#
_symmetry.space_group_name_H-M   'P 1'
#
loop_
_entity.id
_entity.type
_entity.pdbx_description
1 polymer ?
#
loop_
_entity_poly.entity_id
_entity_poly.type
_entity_poly.pdbx_seq_one_letter_code
_entity_poly.pdbx_strand_id
1 'polypeptide(L)' 'MKKRLTDDSAPFQRIDDAARITGLPRGYLRDGAKTGDVPCVWRGRTCLINVPALLRKLDAEDAARAARQATGAKG' A
#
# COMPACT_ATOMS: atom_id res chain seq x y z
N MET A 1 -22.03 11.45 -8.24
CA MET A 1 -21.67 10.95 -6.90
C MET A 1 -20.88 12.04 -6.17
N LYS A 2 -21.32 12.52 -5.00
CA LYS A 2 -20.55 13.50 -4.23
C LYS A 2 -19.19 12.89 -3.88
N LYS A 3 -18.11 13.61 -4.23
CA LYS A 3 -16.75 13.25 -3.82
C LYS A 3 -16.77 13.23 -2.29
N ARG A 4 -16.55 12.05 -1.70
CA ARG A 4 -16.43 11.96 -0.25
C ARG A 4 -15.24 12.82 0.14
N LEU A 5 -15.38 13.61 1.20
CA LEU A 5 -14.26 14.34 1.77
C LEU A 5 -13.34 13.27 2.36
N THR A 6 -12.31 12.90 1.61
CA THR A 6 -11.28 11.99 2.08
C THR A 6 -10.33 12.83 2.93
N ASP A 7 -10.13 12.43 4.17
CA ASP A 7 -9.11 13.04 5.03
C ASP A 7 -7.79 12.32 4.75
N ASP A 8 -6.91 12.97 4.00
CA ASP A 8 -5.60 12.41 3.65
C ASP A 8 -4.68 12.23 4.88
N SER A 9 -5.02 12.85 6.01
CA SER A 9 -4.32 12.65 7.28
C SER A 9 -4.75 11.36 8.01
N ALA A 10 -5.90 10.77 7.64
CA ALA A 10 -6.37 9.54 8.25
C ALA A 10 -5.48 8.35 7.81
N PRO A 11 -4.96 7.54 8.75
CA PRO A 11 -4.02 6.46 8.44
C PRO A 11 -4.67 5.28 7.69
N PHE A 12 -5.99 5.11 7.83
CA PHE A 12 -6.76 4.02 7.24
C PHE A 12 -7.67 4.52 6.13
N GLN A 13 -7.48 4.01 4.92
CA GLN A 13 -8.19 4.47 3.73
C GLN A 13 -8.84 3.30 3.00
N ARG A 14 -9.99 3.53 2.35
CA ARG A 14 -10.53 2.52 1.42
C ARG A 14 -9.60 2.36 0.23
N ILE A 15 -9.67 1.22 -0.45
CA ILE A 15 -8.86 0.92 -1.64
C ILE A 15 -8.86 2.05 -2.68
N ASP A 16 -10.03 2.63 -2.99
CA ASP A 16 -10.12 3.72 -3.98
C ASP A 16 -9.40 5.00 -3.54
N ASP A 17 -9.40 5.27 -2.25
CA ASP A 17 -8.83 6.47 -1.65
C ASP A 17 -7.32 6.29 -1.46
N ALA A 18 -6.91 5.12 -0.96
CA ALA A 18 -5.51 4.70 -0.91
C ALA A 18 -4.86 4.75 -2.31
N ALA A 19 -5.53 4.26 -3.35
CA ALA A 19 -5.02 4.34 -4.73
C ALA A 19 -4.78 5.76 -5.22
N ARG A 20 -5.59 6.74 -4.77
CA ARG A 20 -5.40 8.15 -5.11
C ARG A 20 -4.23 8.77 -4.35
N ILE A 21 -4.06 8.41 -3.07
CA ILE A 21 -3.02 8.93 -2.19
C ILE A 21 -1.64 8.37 -2.58
N THR A 22 -1.56 7.06 -2.84
CA THR A 22 -0.28 6.37 -3.10
C THR A 22 0.09 6.27 -4.57
N GLY A 23 -0.86 6.51 -5.49
CA GLY A 23 -0.68 6.27 -6.92
C GLY A 23 -0.66 4.78 -7.32
N LEU A 24 -0.92 3.86 -6.38
CA LEU A 24 -0.90 2.43 -6.65
C LEU A 24 -2.20 1.95 -7.32
N PRO A 25 -2.15 0.94 -8.22
CA PRO A 25 -3.34 0.38 -8.83
C PRO A 25 -4.30 -0.24 -7.81
N ARG A 26 -5.61 -0.05 -8.01
CA ARG A 26 -6.65 -0.67 -7.16
C ARG A 26 -6.55 -2.19 -7.13
N GLY A 27 -6.19 -2.83 -8.26
CA GLY A 27 -6.01 -4.27 -8.36
C GLY A 27 -4.94 -4.77 -7.40
N TYR A 28 -3.77 -4.11 -7.41
CA TYR A 28 -2.66 -4.39 -6.48
C TYR A 28 -3.12 -4.30 -5.01
N LEU A 29 -3.78 -3.20 -4.63
CA LEU A 29 -4.26 -3.02 -3.26
C LEU A 29 -5.32 -4.05 -2.86
N ARG A 30 -6.24 -4.39 -3.77
CA ARG A 30 -7.32 -5.35 -3.51
C ARG A 30 -6.79 -6.76 -3.35
N ASP A 31 -5.90 -7.18 -4.24
CA ASP A 31 -5.40 -8.55 -4.24
C ASP A 31 -4.36 -8.72 -3.13
N GLY A 32 -3.50 -7.72 -2.90
CA GLY A 32 -2.61 -7.66 -1.75
C GLY A 32 -3.36 -7.65 -0.40
N ALA A 33 -4.53 -7.01 -0.32
CA ALA A 33 -5.36 -7.06 0.89
C ALA A 33 -5.94 -8.45 1.16
N LYS A 34 -6.20 -9.24 0.11
CA LYS A 34 -6.69 -10.63 0.24
C LYS A 34 -5.58 -11.59 0.62
N THR A 35 -4.38 -11.41 0.07
CA THR A 35 -3.22 -12.27 0.35
C THR A 35 -2.52 -11.93 1.67
N GLY A 36 -2.83 -10.76 2.25
CA GLY A 36 -2.17 -10.25 3.45
C GLY A 36 -0.88 -9.49 3.17
N ASP A 37 -0.51 -9.33 1.89
CA ASP A 37 0.66 -8.59 1.47
C ASP A 37 0.53 -7.08 1.73
N VAL A 38 -0.68 -6.54 1.56
CA VAL A 38 -0.99 -5.14 1.83
C VAL A 38 -1.57 -5.02 3.24
N PRO A 39 -0.94 -4.22 4.13
CA PRO A 39 -1.41 -4.09 5.51
C PRO A 39 -2.78 -3.41 5.54
N CYS A 40 -3.78 -4.13 6.02
CA CYS A 40 -5.15 -3.67 6.05
C CYS A 40 -5.95 -4.27 7.20
N VAL A 41 -7.08 -3.63 7.51
CA VAL A 41 -8.06 -4.10 8.50
C VAL A 41 -9.38 -4.36 7.79
N TRP A 42 -9.92 -5.56 7.97
CA TRP A 42 -11.22 -5.95 7.45
C TRP A 42 -12.34 -5.59 8.44
N ARG A 43 -13.40 -5.00 7.91
CA ARG A 43 -14.68 -4.72 8.59
C ARG A 43 -15.80 -5.28 7.73
N GLY A 44 -16.10 -6.56 7.93
CA GLY A 44 -16.97 -7.33 7.06
C GLY A 44 -16.43 -7.37 5.63
N ARG A 45 -17.21 -6.88 4.67
CA ARG A 45 -16.83 -6.81 3.23
C ARG A 45 -15.93 -5.63 2.88
N THR A 46 -15.68 -4.72 3.82
CA THR A 46 -14.89 -3.50 3.58
C THR A 46 -13.47 -3.69 4.09
N CYS A 47 -12.50 -3.42 3.23
CA CYS A 47 -11.08 -3.38 3.57
C CYS A 47 -10.63 -1.92 3.73
N LEU A 48 -9.94 -1.63 4.84
CA LEU A 48 -9.30 -0.35 5.11
C LEU A 48 -7.78 -0.54 5.12
N ILE A 49 -7.10 0.05 4.14
CA ILE A 49 -5.66 0.00 3.95
C ILE A 49 -4.96 0.91 4.94
N ASN A 50 -3.97 0.39 5.66
CA ASN A 50 -3.07 1.19 6.49
C ASN A 50 -1.99 1.81 5.57
N VAL A 51 -2.23 3.03 5.11
CA VAL A 51 -1.36 3.70 4.13
C VAL A 51 0.06 3.91 4.69
N PRO A 52 0.26 4.43 5.91
CA PRO A 52 1.61 4.59 6.46
C PRO A 52 2.40 3.28 6.62
N ALA A 53 1.73 2.17 6.95
CA ALA A 53 2.40 0.87 7.03
C ALA A 53 2.78 0.33 5.64
N LEU A 54 1.91 0.52 4.64
CA LEU A 54 2.18 0.11 3.27
C LEU A 54 3.40 0.84 2.70
N LEU A 55 3.47 2.16 2.85
CA LEU A 55 4.62 2.95 2.35
C LEU A 55 5.93 2.50 2.99
N ARG A 56 5.96 2.35 4.33
CA ARG A 56 7.15 1.84 5.03
C ARG A 56 7.60 0.46 4.56
N LYS A 57 6.65 -0.42 4.24
CA LYS A 57 6.95 -1.74 3.69
C LYS A 57 7.60 -1.63 2.31
N LEU A 58 7.04 -0.81 1.43
CA LEU A 58 7.57 -0.61 0.07
C LEU A 58 8.97 0.02 0.10
N ASP A 59 9.21 1.00 0.98
CA ASP A 59 10.53 1.60 1.17
C ASP A 59 11.56 0.55 1.62
N ALA A 60 11.18 -0.34 2.54
CA ALA A 60 12.06 -1.42 3.00
C ALA A 60 12.35 -2.45 1.90
N GLU A 61 11.35 -2.79 1.07
CA GLU A 61 11.51 -3.68 -0.09
C GLU A 61 12.44 -3.09 -1.14
N ASP A 62 12.31 -1.80 -1.43
CA ASP A 62 13.18 -1.09 -2.37
C ASP A 62 14.61 -1.00 -1.86
N ALA A 63 14.81 -0.65 -0.58
CA ALA A 63 16.13 -0.65 0.05
C ALA A 63 16.79 -2.04 0.01
N ALA A 64 16.02 -3.09 0.31
CA ALA A 64 16.52 -4.47 0.22
C ALA A 64 16.85 -4.87 -1.23
N ARG A 65 16.08 -4.39 -2.21
CA ARG A 65 16.37 -4.61 -3.63
C ARG A 65 17.64 -3.88 -4.07
N ALA A 66 17.85 -2.65 -3.65
CA ALA A 66 19.06 -1.88 -3.93
C ALA A 66 20.32 -2.57 -3.34
N ALA A 67 20.24 -3.04 -2.10
CA ALA A 67 21.33 -3.75 -1.44
C ALA A 67 21.76 -5.03 -2.20
N ARG A 68 20.79 -5.82 -2.69
CA ARG A 68 21.07 -7.03 -3.49
C ARG A 68 21.77 -6.71 -4.81
N GLN A 69 21.38 -5.62 -5.47
CA GLN A 69 22.00 -5.20 -6.73
C GLN A 69 23.45 -4.74 -6.52
N ALA A 70 23.73 -4.05 -5.42
CA ALA A 70 25.10 -3.63 -5.07
C ALA A 70 26.05 -4.83 -4.84
N THR A 71 25.54 -5.95 -4.32
CA THR A 71 26.35 -7.17 -4.13
C THR A 71 26.56 -7.98 -5.42
N GLY A 72 25.67 -7.86 -6.42
CA GLY A 72 25.75 -8.60 -7.68
C GLY A 72 26.60 -7.93 -8.77
N ALA A 73 27.00 -6.67 -8.59
CA ALA A 73 27.80 -5.91 -9.55
C ALA A 73 29.33 -6.06 -9.37
N LYS A 74 29.80 -6.96 -8.49
CA LYS A 74 31.22 -7.25 -8.22
C LYS A 74 31.66 -8.62 -8.74
N GLY A 75 31.29 -8.96 -9.97
CA GLY A 75 31.70 -10.18 -10.67
C GLY A 75 32.27 -9.86 -12.04
#